data_AF-A0A924TN86-F1
#
_entry.id   AF-A0A924TN86-F1
#
_cell.length_a   1.000
_cell.length_b   1.000
_cell.length_c   1.000
_cell.angle_alpha   90.00
_cell.angle_beta   90.00
_cell.angle_gamma   90.00
#
_symmetry.space_group_name_H-M   'P 1'
#
loop_
_entity.id
_entity.type
_entity.pdbx_description
1 polymer ?
#
loop_
_entity_poly.entity_id
_entity_poly.type
_entity_poly.pdbx_seq_one_letter_code
_entity_poly.pdbx_strand_id
1 'polypeptide(L)'
;NATVVSNSNATSFYTANLSISTQYYFYVFSKNSICTNGPKYLATSPLIGNATTTATAALNYYFGNLHAHTYYSDGGKDNSSTIPSTAYAYAKNSLCMDYLGISEHNHATAGMNVANWQPGIDQAAAATTSNFLALYGMEWGVISNGGHVLVYGVNQLLGWEDGNYNKYVPKSDYLSTAGLFRTVNSFGGNAFASLAHPSFTDYGNIANSSLNATADSAIAGAAVSSGPAFSTSTTYSDPATSLGYYEYFKTLLAKGYHIGPLMDHDNHNTTFGRTSNVRTVFIAPSLSQTEFLKAMKARHFYATEDCDTRVNFLLNNQLMGSIFAGVSLPSISINVTDPTNTSAIAKIKIMYGKPGSGINAVAIDSINANTFNFTDYNVINGTTGYYFAEITIAGNRVISAPIWYTYNTALPVSLLSFTAAINNNKTTSVSWVTSAEINNKLFVIERSIDGIHFSAIDSVAGRGNSSLQNNYAIVDANPVDGINYYRLKQIDNDGKTTYSNVVSVNLNKALINYFTIYPNPVNSQLTVNINSKTEQTAKLIITDVFGRTLQTAKLQLSKGNQLQTVAINQLVTGTYNVTIMFNDTQLTKKVVKL
;
A
#
# COMPACT_ATOMS: atom_id res chain seq x y z
N ASN A 1 28.02 6.53 -8.87
CA ASN A 1 26.78 5.79 -9.18
C ASN A 1 25.83 5.90 -8.00
N ALA A 2 24.86 6.80 -8.06
CA ALA A 2 23.82 6.94 -7.05
C ALA A 2 22.48 6.48 -7.65
N THR A 3 21.63 5.85 -6.86
CA THR A 3 20.29 5.40 -7.28
C THR A 3 19.26 6.36 -6.72
N VAL A 4 18.32 6.80 -7.55
CA VAL A 4 17.19 7.63 -7.09
C VAL A 4 16.25 6.74 -6.28
N VAL A 5 16.20 6.94 -4.96
CA VAL A 5 15.36 6.17 -4.03
C VAL A 5 13.98 6.80 -3.80
N SER A 6 13.78 8.07 -4.14
CA SER A 6 12.51 8.79 -4.02
C SER A 6 12.46 9.99 -4.97
N ASN A 7 11.26 10.32 -5.48
CA ASN A 7 10.98 11.52 -6.26
C ASN A 7 9.57 12.03 -5.91
N SER A 8 9.47 13.02 -5.03
CA SER A 8 8.19 13.53 -4.56
C SER A 8 8.28 15.02 -4.18
N ASN A 9 7.12 15.62 -3.91
CA ASN A 9 7.01 16.97 -3.34
C ASN A 9 7.00 16.95 -1.78
N ALA A 10 7.20 15.79 -1.15
CA ALA A 10 7.17 15.66 0.30
C ALA A 10 8.50 16.11 0.93
N THR A 11 8.42 16.57 2.18
CA THR A 11 9.60 16.99 2.97
C THR A 11 10.30 15.83 3.68
N SER A 12 9.79 14.60 3.53
CA SER A 12 10.37 13.37 4.07
C SER A 12 10.21 12.21 3.08
N PHE A 13 11.05 11.17 3.22
CA PHE A 13 10.96 9.94 2.42
C PHE A 13 11.33 8.72 3.28
N TYR A 14 10.94 7.52 2.81
CA TYR A 14 11.28 6.23 3.42
C TYR A 14 12.01 5.35 2.40
N THR A 15 13.00 4.58 2.84
CA THR A 15 13.72 3.60 2.02
C THR A 15 13.89 2.29 2.81
N ALA A 16 13.69 1.15 2.14
CA ALA A 16 13.73 -0.19 2.73
C ALA A 16 14.68 -1.11 1.94
N ASN A 17 14.91 -2.32 2.44
CA ASN A 17 15.79 -3.34 1.84
C ASN A 17 17.27 -2.90 1.71
N LEU A 18 17.72 -2.07 2.64
CA LEU A 18 19.11 -1.67 2.76
C LEU A 18 19.91 -2.76 3.49
N SER A 19 21.18 -2.95 3.10
CA SER A 19 22.10 -3.84 3.79
C SER A 19 22.25 -3.41 5.24
N ILE A 20 22.27 -4.37 6.18
CA ILE A 20 22.47 -4.11 7.61
C ILE A 20 23.87 -3.55 7.89
N SER A 21 24.02 -2.83 9.01
CA SER A 21 25.31 -2.28 9.46
C SER A 21 26.06 -1.48 8.40
N THR A 22 25.32 -0.81 7.51
CA THR A 22 25.86 -0.13 6.32
C THR A 22 25.48 1.34 6.37
N GLN A 23 26.48 2.22 6.20
CA GLN A 23 26.24 3.65 6.11
C GLN A 23 25.80 4.04 4.70
N TYR A 24 24.65 4.71 4.61
CA TYR A 24 24.10 5.24 3.37
C TYR A 24 24.17 6.76 3.38
N TYR A 25 24.50 7.32 2.22
CA TYR A 25 24.52 8.76 1.97
C TYR A 25 23.39 9.12 1.02
N PHE A 26 22.61 10.13 1.40
CA PHE A 26 21.49 10.64 0.63
C PHE A 26 21.83 12.04 0.13
N TYR A 27 21.54 12.27 -1.16
CA TYR A 27 21.73 13.55 -1.83
C TYR A 27 20.37 13.97 -2.39
N VAL A 28 19.82 15.07 -1.87
CA VAL A 28 18.50 15.57 -2.27
C VAL A 28 18.68 16.77 -3.19
N PHE A 29 18.06 16.68 -4.37
CA PHE A 29 18.12 17.71 -5.39
C PHE A 29 16.71 18.25 -5.70
N SER A 30 16.57 19.57 -5.79
CA SER A 30 15.33 20.19 -6.25
C SER A 30 15.12 19.92 -7.74
N LYS A 31 13.97 19.35 -8.12
CA LYS A 31 13.66 18.97 -9.50
C LYS A 31 13.33 20.19 -10.36
N ASN A 32 13.89 20.26 -11.57
CA ASN A 32 13.53 21.29 -12.55
C ASN A 32 12.34 20.80 -13.41
N SER A 33 11.15 21.36 -13.20
CA SER A 33 9.91 20.95 -13.88
C SER A 33 9.74 21.52 -15.29
N ILE A 34 10.65 22.39 -15.76
CA ILE A 34 10.49 23.17 -17.01
C ILE A 34 11.51 22.73 -18.09
N CYS A 35 12.46 21.84 -17.80
CA CYS A 35 13.60 21.61 -18.68
C CYS A 35 13.30 20.83 -19.97
N THR A 36 13.38 21.51 -21.11
CA THR A 36 13.84 20.96 -22.40
C THR A 36 15.32 21.31 -22.57
N ASN A 37 16.21 20.31 -22.61
CA ASN A 37 17.66 20.41 -22.89
C ASN A 37 18.62 20.89 -21.77
N GLY A 38 18.19 20.98 -20.50
CA GLY A 38 19.07 21.26 -19.34
C GLY A 38 19.14 20.11 -18.32
N PRO A 39 20.02 20.18 -17.28
CA PRO A 39 20.07 19.15 -16.24
C PRO A 39 18.74 19.06 -15.48
N LYS A 40 18.32 17.84 -15.11
CA LYS A 40 17.01 17.54 -14.47
C LYS A 40 16.80 18.17 -13.08
N TYR A 41 17.81 18.85 -12.53
CA TYR A 41 17.82 19.38 -11.17
C TYR A 41 18.30 20.83 -11.15
N LEU A 42 17.73 21.64 -10.26
CA LEU A 42 18.00 23.08 -10.13
C LEU A 42 19.28 23.40 -9.35
N ALA A 43 19.68 22.53 -8.43
CA ALA A 43 20.79 22.78 -7.52
C ALA A 43 22.08 22.08 -7.98
N THR A 44 23.20 22.82 -7.98
CA THR A 44 24.56 22.25 -8.16
C THR A 44 25.11 21.66 -6.86
N SER A 45 24.55 22.05 -5.71
CA SER A 45 24.89 21.54 -4.37
C SER A 45 23.66 20.87 -3.74
N PRO A 46 23.61 19.53 -3.62
CA PRO A 46 22.49 18.84 -2.98
C PRO A 46 22.45 19.07 -1.46
N LEU A 47 21.27 18.93 -0.85
CA LEU A 47 21.21 18.68 0.59
C LEU A 47 21.74 17.27 0.86
N ILE A 48 22.56 17.12 1.90
CA ILE A 48 23.22 15.86 2.21
C ILE A 48 22.71 15.36 3.56
N GLY A 49 22.33 14.10 3.62
CA GLY A 49 22.06 13.37 4.85
C GLY A 49 22.79 12.03 4.83
N ASN A 50 23.05 11.44 5.99
CA ASN A 50 23.52 10.07 6.05
C ASN A 50 22.81 9.32 7.18
N ALA A 51 22.65 8.01 7.02
CA ALA A 51 22.11 7.13 8.04
C ALA A 51 22.83 5.78 7.97
N THR A 52 23.20 5.25 9.12
CA THR A 52 23.72 3.88 9.23
C THR A 52 22.57 2.96 9.57
N THR A 53 22.32 1.97 8.73
CA THR A 53 21.41 0.88 9.10
C THR A 53 22.02 0.16 10.29
N THR A 54 21.28 0.00 11.38
CA THR A 54 21.74 -0.81 12.50
C THR A 54 21.68 -2.29 12.12
N ALA A 55 22.49 -3.13 12.76
CA ALA A 55 22.24 -4.56 12.75
C ALA A 55 20.79 -4.77 13.21
N THR A 56 20.01 -5.57 12.50
CA THR A 56 18.70 -6.00 12.99
C THR A 56 18.96 -6.72 14.31
N ALA A 57 18.52 -6.12 15.41
CA ALA A 57 18.68 -6.74 16.72
C ALA A 57 18.06 -8.14 16.67
N ALA A 58 18.72 -9.12 17.27
CA ALA A 58 18.21 -10.48 17.31
C ALA A 58 16.81 -10.46 17.93
N LEU A 59 15.85 -11.06 17.23
CA LEU A 59 14.48 -11.17 17.72
C LEU A 59 14.41 -12.30 18.75
N ASN A 60 13.79 -12.00 19.87
CA ASN A 60 13.50 -12.92 20.96
C ASN A 60 12.00 -13.21 21.01
N TYR A 61 11.65 -14.32 21.67
CA TYR A 61 10.28 -14.78 21.84
C TYR A 61 9.94 -14.68 23.32
N TYR A 62 8.94 -13.88 23.65
CA TYR A 62 8.53 -13.64 25.02
C TYR A 62 7.11 -14.15 25.22
N PHE A 63 6.95 -15.11 26.13
CA PHE A 63 5.75 -15.87 26.38
C PHE A 63 4.98 -15.29 27.56
N GLY A 64 3.68 -15.10 27.41
CA GLY A 64 2.89 -14.58 28.51
C GLY A 64 1.40 -14.56 28.25
N ASN A 65 0.70 -13.77 29.07
CA ASN A 65 -0.74 -13.61 29.02
C ASN A 65 -1.11 -12.13 29.19
N LEU A 66 -2.24 -11.70 28.62
CA LEU A 66 -2.71 -10.31 28.67
C LEU A 66 -4.04 -10.14 29.41
N HIS A 67 -4.63 -11.22 29.92
CA HIS A 67 -5.97 -11.20 30.48
C HIS A 67 -5.99 -11.89 31.84
N ALA A 68 -6.01 -11.09 32.89
CA ALA A 68 -6.08 -11.54 34.28
C ALA A 68 -6.65 -10.44 35.16
N HIS A 69 -7.36 -10.86 36.21
CA HIS A 69 -8.03 -9.99 37.17
C HIS A 69 -7.52 -10.24 38.57
N THR A 70 -7.49 -9.19 39.37
CA THR A 70 -7.14 -9.28 40.78
C THR A 70 -8.28 -8.76 41.64
N TYR A 71 -8.05 -8.68 42.95
CA TYR A 71 -9.00 -8.07 43.88
C TYR A 71 -9.27 -6.58 43.60
N TYR A 72 -8.56 -5.96 42.65
CA TYR A 72 -8.82 -4.58 42.23
C TYR A 72 -10.07 -4.45 41.36
N SER A 73 -10.49 -5.49 40.64
CA SER A 73 -11.86 -5.64 40.15
C SER A 73 -12.56 -6.80 40.86
N ASP A 74 -12.79 -7.91 40.16
CA ASP A 74 -13.57 -9.04 40.61
C ASP A 74 -12.77 -10.35 40.59
N GLY A 75 -11.45 -10.27 40.41
CA GLY A 75 -10.53 -11.37 40.64
C GLY A 75 -10.29 -11.62 42.15
N GLY A 76 -9.31 -12.48 42.45
CA GLY A 76 -9.06 -12.92 43.82
C GLY A 76 -10.23 -13.69 44.44
N LYS A 77 -11.02 -14.41 43.64
CA LYS A 77 -12.23 -15.14 44.09
C LYS A 77 -11.91 -16.21 45.13
N ASP A 78 -10.71 -16.79 45.09
CA ASP A 78 -10.19 -17.77 46.04
C ASP A 78 -9.36 -17.16 47.18
N ASN A 79 -8.84 -15.93 46.99
CA ASN A 79 -8.02 -15.22 47.96
C ASN A 79 -8.10 -13.71 47.74
N SER A 80 -8.77 -13.00 48.65
CA SER A 80 -8.93 -11.54 48.61
C SER A 80 -7.65 -10.74 48.84
N SER A 81 -6.55 -11.39 49.24
CA SER A 81 -5.24 -10.75 49.31
C SER A 81 -4.52 -10.68 47.95
N THR A 82 -5.13 -11.22 46.90
CA THR A 82 -4.58 -11.25 45.55
C THR A 82 -4.72 -9.89 44.89
N ILE A 83 -3.73 -9.02 45.09
CA ILE A 83 -3.58 -7.71 44.44
C ILE A 83 -2.53 -7.79 43.31
N PRO A 84 -2.38 -6.76 42.45
CA PRO A 84 -1.47 -6.82 41.30
C PRO A 84 -0.03 -7.27 41.63
N SER A 85 0.60 -6.71 42.67
CA SER A 85 1.95 -7.10 43.09
C SER A 85 2.08 -8.59 43.43
N THR A 86 1.12 -9.16 44.15
CA THR A 86 1.11 -10.59 44.49
C THR A 86 0.84 -11.48 43.28
N ALA A 87 -0.01 -11.03 42.35
CA ALA A 87 -0.27 -11.73 41.09
C ALA A 87 0.99 -11.80 40.20
N TYR A 88 1.72 -10.69 40.07
CA TYR A 88 3.01 -10.70 39.35
C TYR A 88 4.05 -11.58 40.03
N ALA A 89 4.15 -11.54 41.37
CA ALA A 89 5.04 -12.41 42.11
C ALA A 89 4.72 -13.90 41.89
N TYR A 90 3.43 -14.25 41.81
CA TYR A 90 2.99 -15.60 41.48
C TYR A 90 3.40 -15.99 40.05
N ALA A 91 3.09 -15.15 39.06
CA ALA A 91 3.35 -15.42 37.64
C ALA A 91 4.83 -15.56 37.30
N LYS A 92 5.72 -14.84 37.99
CA LYS A 92 7.19 -15.02 37.86
C LYS A 92 7.66 -16.44 38.17
N ASN A 93 6.89 -17.21 38.94
CA ASN A 93 7.19 -18.59 39.28
C ASN A 93 6.42 -19.59 38.40
N SER A 94 5.70 -19.13 37.37
CA SER A 94 5.00 -19.98 36.41
C SER A 94 5.92 -20.37 35.25
N LEU A 95 5.67 -21.52 34.63
CA LEU A 95 6.48 -22.03 33.53
C LEU A 95 6.39 -21.09 32.33
N CYS A 96 7.55 -20.78 31.73
CA CYS A 96 7.68 -20.01 30.49
C CYS A 96 6.77 -18.77 30.47
N MET A 97 6.94 -17.92 31.48
CA MET A 97 6.14 -16.71 31.69
C MET A 97 7.06 -15.50 31.79
N ASP A 98 7.39 -14.93 30.64
CA ASP A 98 8.20 -13.72 30.52
C ASP A 98 7.40 -12.45 30.82
N TYR A 99 6.08 -12.50 30.70
CA TYR A 99 5.22 -11.36 31.03
C TYR A 99 3.84 -11.75 31.52
N LEU A 100 3.23 -10.86 32.31
CA LEU A 100 1.82 -10.91 32.68
C LEU A 100 1.21 -9.54 32.48
N GLY A 101 0.09 -9.49 31.76
CA GLY A 101 -0.84 -8.38 31.73
C GLY A 101 -2.01 -8.62 32.67
N ILE A 102 -2.20 -7.70 33.60
CA ILE A 102 -3.40 -7.57 34.42
C ILE A 102 -4.30 -6.54 33.75
N SER A 103 -5.57 -6.91 33.55
CA SER A 103 -6.56 -6.15 32.80
C SER A 103 -7.86 -6.06 33.61
N GLU A 104 -7.82 -5.36 34.74
CA GLU A 104 -8.98 -5.23 35.63
C GLU A 104 -10.20 -4.70 34.88
N HIS A 105 -11.41 -5.16 35.24
CA HIS A 105 -12.62 -4.51 34.76
C HIS A 105 -12.61 -3.01 35.07
N ASN A 106 -13.18 -2.20 34.18
CA ASN A 106 -13.03 -0.74 34.26
C ASN A 106 -14.06 -0.03 35.15
N HIS A 107 -15.02 -0.75 35.75
CA HIS A 107 -16.20 -0.17 36.37
C HIS A 107 -16.47 -0.71 37.80
N ALA A 108 -17.06 0.12 38.66
CA ALA A 108 -17.28 -0.10 40.09
C ALA A 108 -18.20 -1.27 40.39
N THR A 109 -19.18 -1.53 39.51
CA THR A 109 -20.04 -2.72 39.65
C THR A 109 -19.28 -4.05 39.51
N ALA A 110 -18.08 -4.04 38.90
CA ALA A 110 -17.14 -5.16 38.90
C ALA A 110 -16.00 -4.96 39.92
N GLY A 111 -16.18 -4.12 40.95
CA GLY A 111 -15.21 -3.92 42.03
C GLY A 111 -14.16 -2.83 41.80
N MET A 112 -14.00 -2.34 40.57
CA MET A 112 -12.96 -1.35 40.26
C MET A 112 -13.20 -0.01 40.95
N ASN A 113 -12.20 0.47 41.69
CA ASN A 113 -12.16 1.81 42.24
C ASN A 113 -11.06 2.61 41.54
N VAL A 114 -11.37 3.82 41.05
CA VAL A 114 -10.39 4.71 40.39
C VAL A 114 -9.17 5.00 41.27
N ALA A 115 -9.30 4.97 42.60
CA ALA A 115 -8.19 5.10 43.53
C ALA A 115 -7.19 3.93 43.47
N ASN A 116 -7.60 2.76 42.97
CA ASN A 116 -6.75 1.59 42.76
C ASN A 116 -5.99 1.63 41.43
N TRP A 117 -6.39 2.50 40.48
CA TRP A 117 -5.79 2.55 39.15
C TRP A 117 -4.30 2.91 39.17
N GLN A 118 -3.94 4.02 39.82
CA GLN A 118 -2.53 4.43 39.93
C GLN A 118 -1.69 3.43 40.75
N PRO A 119 -2.14 2.92 41.92
CA PRO A 119 -1.45 1.85 42.62
C PRO A 119 -1.20 0.59 41.79
N GLY A 120 -2.12 0.22 40.88
CA GLY A 120 -1.93 -0.92 39.98
C GLY A 120 -0.82 -0.68 38.95
N ILE A 121 -0.77 0.53 38.37
CA ILE A 121 0.33 0.97 37.48
C ILE A 121 1.67 0.92 38.22
N ASP A 122 1.73 1.48 39.43
CA ASP A 122 2.97 1.54 40.22
C ASP A 122 3.45 0.14 40.60
N GLN A 123 2.54 -0.78 40.94
CA GLN A 123 2.88 -2.18 41.24
C GLN A 123 3.40 -2.93 40.03
N ALA A 124 2.86 -2.68 38.82
CA ALA A 124 3.39 -3.27 37.60
C ALA A 124 4.80 -2.73 37.26
N ALA A 125 5.01 -1.42 37.41
CA ALA A 125 6.33 -0.82 37.25
C ALA A 125 7.34 -1.43 38.23
N ALA A 126 6.98 -1.58 39.50
CA ALA A 126 7.83 -2.19 40.52
C ALA A 126 8.08 -3.69 40.30
N ALA A 127 7.13 -4.41 39.71
CA ALA A 127 7.27 -5.84 39.42
C ALA A 127 8.11 -6.12 38.17
N THR A 128 8.27 -5.16 37.27
CA THR A 128 9.04 -5.32 36.02
C THR A 128 10.54 -5.44 36.31
N THR A 129 11.20 -6.38 35.64
CA THR A 129 12.63 -6.66 35.73
C THR A 129 13.19 -6.94 34.33
N SER A 130 14.49 -7.19 34.20
CA SER A 130 15.09 -7.58 32.91
C SER A 130 14.57 -8.92 32.36
N ASN A 131 14.00 -9.78 33.22
CA ASN A 131 13.55 -11.13 32.87
C ASN A 131 12.03 -11.31 33.03
N PHE A 132 11.31 -10.26 33.42
CA PHE A 132 9.84 -10.33 33.59
C PHE A 132 9.22 -8.97 33.34
N LEU A 133 8.25 -8.90 32.42
CA LEU A 133 7.49 -7.68 32.14
C LEU A 133 6.11 -7.75 32.79
N ALA A 134 5.84 -6.83 33.71
CA ALA A 134 4.52 -6.66 34.31
C ALA A 134 3.78 -5.52 33.59
N LEU A 135 2.57 -5.79 33.11
CA LEU A 135 1.74 -4.83 32.39
C LEU A 135 0.43 -4.64 33.15
N TYR A 136 0.01 -3.39 33.32
CA TYR A 136 -1.28 -3.05 33.90
C TYR A 136 -2.14 -2.32 32.87
N GLY A 137 -3.35 -2.80 32.69
CA GLY A 137 -4.34 -2.29 31.75
C GLY A 137 -5.74 -2.48 32.33
N MET A 138 -6.74 -2.42 31.45
CA MET A 138 -8.13 -2.67 31.83
C MET A 138 -8.82 -3.57 30.81
N GLU A 139 -9.79 -4.33 31.27
CA GLU A 139 -10.82 -4.93 30.44
C GLU A 139 -12.02 -3.97 30.41
N TRP A 140 -12.08 -3.13 29.37
CA TRP A 140 -13.16 -2.17 29.20
C TRP A 140 -14.39 -2.84 28.59
N GLY A 141 -15.53 -2.69 29.25
CA GLY A 141 -16.80 -3.27 28.80
C GLY A 141 -17.77 -3.39 29.97
N VAL A 142 -18.99 -3.79 29.69
CA VAL A 142 -19.98 -4.08 30.73
C VAL A 142 -20.04 -5.58 30.97
N ILE A 143 -20.30 -6.02 32.22
CA ILE A 143 -20.38 -7.45 32.64
C ILE A 143 -21.16 -8.35 31.65
N SER A 144 -22.18 -7.81 30.99
CA SER A 144 -22.90 -8.52 29.92
C SER A 144 -23.25 -7.59 28.77
N ASN A 145 -23.10 -8.10 27.54
CA ASN A 145 -23.44 -7.47 26.26
C ASN A 145 -22.39 -6.46 25.74
N GLY A 146 -22.17 -6.46 24.42
CA GLY A 146 -21.29 -5.48 23.74
C GLY A 146 -19.81 -5.86 23.71
N GLY A 147 -19.42 -6.89 24.46
CA GLY A 147 -18.07 -7.47 24.45
C GLY A 147 -17.06 -6.70 25.28
N HIS A 148 -16.01 -7.40 25.71
CA HIS A 148 -14.94 -6.82 26.49
C HIS A 148 -13.68 -6.54 25.65
N VAL A 149 -13.02 -5.43 25.95
CA VAL A 149 -11.84 -4.95 25.22
C VAL A 149 -10.70 -4.72 26.19
N LEU A 150 -9.62 -5.48 26.02
CA LEU A 150 -8.37 -5.25 26.74
C LEU A 150 -7.73 -3.98 26.21
N VAL A 151 -7.40 -3.03 27.10
CA VAL A 151 -6.75 -1.77 26.75
C VAL A 151 -5.48 -1.64 27.57
N TYR A 152 -4.36 -1.53 26.87
CA TYR A 152 -3.03 -1.32 27.46
C TYR A 152 -2.39 -0.04 26.93
N GLY A 153 -1.44 0.49 27.70
CA GLY A 153 -0.68 1.67 27.31
C GLY A 153 -1.40 3.00 27.54
N VAL A 154 -2.42 2.98 28.39
CA VAL A 154 -3.12 4.16 28.89
C VAL A 154 -2.75 4.39 30.36
N ASN A 155 -2.61 5.65 30.77
CA ASN A 155 -2.34 6.03 32.15
C ASN A 155 -3.60 6.53 32.89
N GLN A 156 -4.76 6.38 32.28
CA GLN A 156 -6.05 6.86 32.78
C GLN A 156 -7.06 5.72 32.75
N LEU A 157 -7.78 5.49 33.86
CA LEU A 157 -8.94 4.60 33.87
C LEU A 157 -10.02 5.17 32.94
N LEU A 158 -10.40 4.39 31.93
CA LEU A 158 -11.45 4.75 31.00
C LEU A 158 -12.78 4.23 31.55
N GLY A 159 -13.82 5.06 31.65
CA GLY A 159 -15.09 4.63 32.23
C GLY A 159 -16.20 5.65 32.12
N TRP A 160 -17.38 5.33 32.66
CA TRP A 160 -18.60 6.13 32.56
C TRP A 160 -19.31 6.38 33.89
N GLU A 161 -18.96 5.65 34.95
CA GLU A 161 -19.65 5.74 36.24
C GLU A 161 -19.14 6.95 37.01
N ASP A 162 -20.07 7.81 37.44
CA ASP A 162 -19.74 9.06 38.15
C ASP A 162 -18.79 8.80 39.32
N GLY A 163 -17.65 9.51 39.31
CA GLY A 163 -16.61 9.39 40.34
C GLY A 163 -15.69 8.17 40.20
N ASN A 164 -15.84 7.33 39.18
CA ASN A 164 -15.05 6.10 38.98
C ASN A 164 -14.38 6.01 37.61
N TYR A 165 -13.74 7.09 37.15
CA TYR A 165 -12.89 7.11 35.96
C TYR A 165 -11.91 8.29 36.00
N ASN A 166 -10.83 8.22 35.22
CA ASN A 166 -9.98 9.37 34.92
C ASN A 166 -10.32 10.02 33.57
N LYS A 167 -10.81 9.23 32.62
CA LYS A 167 -11.26 9.70 31.31
C LYS A 167 -12.61 9.10 30.96
N TYR A 168 -13.57 9.97 30.65
CA TYR A 168 -14.92 9.56 30.31
C TYR A 168 -14.95 8.86 28.95
N VAL A 169 -15.57 7.69 28.89
CA VAL A 169 -15.95 6.97 27.66
C VAL A 169 -17.38 6.45 27.87
N PRO A 170 -18.36 6.82 27.02
CA PRO A 170 -19.75 6.44 27.24
C PRO A 170 -19.94 4.92 27.33
N LYS A 171 -20.83 4.50 28.24
CA LYS A 171 -21.16 3.08 28.46
C LYS A 171 -21.58 2.42 27.15
N SER A 172 -20.96 1.27 26.84
CA SER A 172 -21.26 0.45 25.65
C SER A 172 -21.10 1.16 24.30
N ASP A 173 -20.37 2.29 24.25
CA ASP A 173 -20.07 3.01 23.02
C ASP A 173 -18.64 2.73 22.54
N TYR A 174 -18.52 1.92 21.49
CA TYR A 174 -17.24 1.52 20.92
C TYR A 174 -16.81 2.41 19.74
N LEU A 175 -17.77 2.89 18.95
CA LEU A 175 -17.54 3.39 17.58
C LEU A 175 -17.74 4.90 17.39
N SER A 176 -18.42 5.59 18.30
CA SER A 176 -18.78 7.00 18.09
C SER A 176 -17.57 7.93 18.16
N THR A 177 -17.82 9.24 18.07
CA THR A 177 -16.81 10.28 18.30
C THR A 177 -16.35 10.36 19.75
N ALA A 178 -17.11 9.85 20.70
CA ALA A 178 -16.72 9.73 22.11
C ALA A 178 -16.39 8.27 22.51
N GLY A 179 -16.60 7.31 21.59
CA GLY A 179 -16.47 5.89 21.87
C GLY A 179 -15.05 5.40 22.13
N LEU A 180 -14.96 4.16 22.60
CA LEU A 180 -13.72 3.53 23.07
C LEU A 180 -12.58 3.59 22.05
N PHE A 181 -12.80 3.15 20.81
CA PHE A 181 -11.69 3.00 19.87
C PHE A 181 -11.07 4.34 19.47
N ARG A 182 -11.88 5.41 19.38
CA ARG A 182 -11.34 6.76 19.17
C ARG A 182 -10.56 7.24 20.39
N THR A 183 -11.04 6.93 21.59
CA THR A 183 -10.35 7.23 22.83
C THR A 183 -8.99 6.53 22.91
N VAL A 184 -8.90 5.24 22.58
CA VAL A 184 -7.63 4.50 22.50
C VAL A 184 -6.68 5.14 21.49
N ASN A 185 -7.16 5.43 20.27
CA ASN A 185 -6.36 6.11 19.25
C ASN A 185 -5.84 7.49 19.69
N SER A 186 -6.54 8.20 20.58
CA SER A 186 -6.10 9.50 21.10
C SER A 186 -4.82 9.44 21.95
N PHE A 187 -4.45 8.25 22.46
CA PHE A 187 -3.18 8.00 23.15
C PHE A 187 -2.02 7.68 22.18
N GLY A 188 -2.29 7.68 20.86
CA GLY A 188 -1.29 7.62 19.79
C GLY A 188 -0.48 6.32 19.76
N GLY A 189 0.85 6.46 19.67
CA GLY A 189 1.81 5.36 19.60
C GLY A 189 1.77 4.39 20.79
N ASN A 190 1.22 4.84 21.92
CA ASN A 190 1.47 4.22 23.21
C ASN A 190 0.38 3.24 23.66
N ALA A 191 -0.79 3.24 23.02
CA ALA A 191 -1.91 2.39 23.41
C ALA A 191 -2.39 1.48 22.28
N PHE A 192 -3.02 0.38 22.66
CA PHE A 192 -3.74 -0.52 21.77
C PHE A 192 -4.93 -1.15 22.49
N ALA A 193 -5.89 -1.62 21.68
CA ALA A 193 -7.03 -2.42 22.11
C ALA A 193 -6.86 -3.87 21.64
N SER A 194 -7.45 -4.82 22.36
CA SER A 194 -7.60 -6.20 21.93
C SER A 194 -8.95 -6.76 22.34
N LEU A 195 -9.57 -7.55 21.48
CA LEU A 195 -10.93 -8.06 21.68
C LEU A 195 -10.89 -9.33 22.51
N ALA A 196 -11.45 -9.30 23.72
CA ALA A 196 -11.51 -10.45 24.62
C ALA A 196 -12.81 -11.24 24.39
N HIS A 197 -12.68 -12.58 24.37
CA HIS A 197 -13.78 -13.57 24.27
C HIS A 197 -15.00 -13.13 23.41
N PRO A 198 -14.76 -12.75 22.13
CA PRO A 198 -15.73 -12.02 21.33
C PRO A 198 -16.96 -12.83 20.89
N SER A 199 -18.12 -12.16 20.83
CA SER A 199 -19.31 -12.59 20.09
C SER A 199 -19.54 -11.77 18.82
N PHE A 200 -20.26 -12.31 17.84
CA PHE A 200 -20.50 -11.66 16.55
C PHE A 200 -21.25 -10.33 16.64
N THR A 201 -22.01 -10.09 17.71
CA THR A 201 -22.76 -8.84 17.93
C THR A 201 -21.97 -7.78 18.69
N ASP A 202 -20.77 -8.11 19.17
CA ASP A 202 -20.00 -7.24 20.07
C ASP A 202 -19.34 -6.06 19.35
N TYR A 203 -18.84 -5.14 20.17
CA TYR A 203 -18.03 -3.97 19.83
C TYR A 203 -18.71 -3.02 18.84
N GLY A 204 -20.03 -2.86 18.98
CA GLY A 204 -20.82 -2.10 18.00
C GLY A 204 -21.05 -2.85 16.70
N ASN A 205 -21.09 -4.19 16.76
CA ASN A 205 -21.44 -5.08 15.65
C ASN A 205 -20.43 -5.03 14.49
N ILE A 206 -19.13 -4.91 14.79
CA ILE A 206 -18.06 -4.78 13.79
C ILE A 206 -17.89 -6.02 12.90
N ALA A 207 -18.22 -7.21 13.42
CA ALA A 207 -18.14 -8.44 12.64
C ALA A 207 -19.24 -8.53 11.57
N ASN A 208 -20.36 -7.82 11.74
CA ASN A 208 -21.49 -7.83 10.79
C ASN A 208 -21.59 -6.55 9.96
N SER A 209 -20.77 -5.52 10.22
CA SER A 209 -20.76 -4.27 9.47
C SER A 209 -19.60 -4.20 8.47
N SER A 210 -19.47 -3.08 7.75
CA SER A 210 -18.30 -2.77 6.93
C SER A 210 -17.11 -2.38 7.82
N LEU A 211 -15.88 -2.56 7.32
CA LEU A 211 -14.66 -2.15 8.01
C LEU A 211 -14.78 -0.74 8.60
N ASN A 212 -14.59 -0.62 9.91
CA ASN A 212 -14.48 0.66 10.59
C ASN A 212 -13.00 1.00 10.80
N ALA A 213 -12.49 1.99 10.05
CA ALA A 213 -11.08 2.38 10.10
C ALA A 213 -10.62 2.90 11.48
N THR A 214 -11.53 3.47 12.28
CA THR A 214 -11.18 3.91 13.65
C THR A 214 -10.97 2.69 14.56
N ALA A 215 -11.83 1.68 14.46
CA ALA A 215 -11.66 0.42 15.17
C ALA A 215 -10.41 -0.32 14.69
N ASP A 216 -10.19 -0.42 13.38
CA ASP A 216 -9.01 -1.07 12.79
C ASP A 216 -7.69 -0.46 13.26
N SER A 217 -7.63 0.88 13.37
CA SER A 217 -6.46 1.58 13.89
C SER A 217 -6.21 1.31 15.38
N ALA A 218 -7.26 1.05 16.16
CA ALA A 218 -7.15 0.87 17.62
C ALA A 218 -6.84 -0.58 18.00
N ILE A 219 -7.43 -1.54 17.29
CA ILE A 219 -7.40 -2.96 17.64
C ILE A 219 -6.14 -3.62 17.08
N ALA A 220 -5.31 -4.16 17.96
CA ALA A 220 -4.12 -4.92 17.58
C ALA A 220 -4.39 -6.44 17.47
N GLY A 221 -5.34 -6.97 18.24
CA GLY A 221 -5.60 -8.40 18.29
C GLY A 221 -7.01 -8.79 18.73
N ALA A 222 -7.34 -10.06 18.55
CA ALA A 222 -8.57 -10.66 19.04
C ALA A 222 -8.28 -12.07 19.59
N ALA A 223 -8.95 -12.42 20.68
CA ALA A 223 -8.89 -13.77 21.23
C ALA A 223 -9.35 -14.79 20.17
N VAL A 224 -8.58 -15.87 20.03
CA VAL A 224 -8.98 -17.10 19.35
C VAL A 224 -9.36 -18.20 20.36
N SER A 225 -8.88 -18.05 21.60
CA SER A 225 -9.24 -18.85 22.78
C SER A 225 -9.07 -17.99 24.04
N SER A 226 -9.90 -18.20 25.06
CA SER A 226 -9.83 -17.49 26.34
C SER A 226 -10.32 -18.40 27.46
N GLY A 227 -9.86 -18.17 28.69
CA GLY A 227 -10.29 -18.94 29.86
C GLY A 227 -9.54 -20.26 30.08
N PRO A 228 -10.07 -21.12 30.99
CA PRO A 228 -11.27 -20.92 31.80
C PRO A 228 -11.05 -19.94 32.97
N ALA A 229 -11.90 -18.92 33.04
CA ALA A 229 -11.72 -17.75 33.90
C ALA A 229 -11.65 -18.07 35.42
N PHE A 230 -12.46 -19.03 35.86
CA PHE A 230 -12.57 -19.45 37.26
C PHE A 230 -11.85 -20.77 37.56
N SER A 231 -10.87 -21.16 36.73
CA SER A 231 -10.06 -22.34 37.03
C SER A 231 -9.33 -22.20 38.36
N THR A 232 -9.27 -23.28 39.12
CA THR A 232 -8.42 -23.40 40.32
C THR A 232 -7.18 -24.27 40.05
N SER A 233 -7.01 -24.75 38.80
CA SER A 233 -5.86 -25.58 38.46
C SER A 233 -4.57 -24.77 38.46
N THR A 234 -3.55 -25.34 39.10
CA THR A 234 -2.17 -24.81 39.12
C THR A 234 -1.19 -25.76 38.44
N THR A 235 -1.72 -26.77 37.74
CA THR A 235 -0.96 -27.89 37.14
C THR A 235 -0.96 -27.86 35.62
N TYR A 236 -1.39 -26.74 35.02
CA TYR A 236 -1.45 -26.54 33.56
C TYR A 236 -2.43 -27.47 32.83
N SER A 237 -3.34 -28.12 33.58
CA SER A 237 -4.19 -29.21 33.11
C SER A 237 -5.60 -28.78 32.68
N ASP A 238 -5.92 -27.49 32.73
CA ASP A 238 -7.27 -26.96 32.48
C ASP A 238 -7.25 -25.92 31.34
N PRO A 239 -6.86 -26.30 30.11
CA PRO A 239 -6.92 -25.41 28.96
C PRO A 239 -8.35 -25.22 28.48
N ALA A 240 -8.61 -24.06 27.86
CA ALA A 240 -9.80 -23.89 27.03
C ALA A 240 -9.82 -24.98 25.94
N THR A 241 -10.91 -25.74 25.88
CA THR A 241 -10.99 -26.97 25.07
C THR A 241 -11.22 -26.70 23.58
N SER A 242 -11.57 -25.47 23.19
CA SER A 242 -11.89 -25.12 21.81
C SER A 242 -11.30 -23.77 21.43
N LEU A 243 -10.84 -23.64 20.19
CA LEU A 243 -10.57 -22.35 19.53
C LEU A 243 -11.89 -21.58 19.29
N GLY A 244 -12.66 -21.35 20.36
CA GLY A 244 -14.07 -20.95 20.30
C GLY A 244 -14.31 -19.62 19.59
N TYR A 245 -13.27 -18.78 19.50
CA TYR A 245 -13.33 -17.46 18.89
C TYR A 245 -12.60 -17.37 17.54
N TYR A 246 -12.07 -18.50 17.05
CA TYR A 246 -11.27 -18.51 15.82
C TYR A 246 -12.07 -18.15 14.56
N GLU A 247 -13.34 -18.53 14.48
CA GLU A 247 -14.21 -18.10 13.37
C GLU A 247 -14.48 -16.58 13.40
N TYR A 248 -14.60 -15.99 14.60
CA TYR A 248 -14.72 -14.54 14.76
C TYR A 248 -13.46 -13.83 14.25
N PHE A 249 -12.27 -14.31 14.66
CA PHE A 249 -10.98 -13.80 14.18
C PHE A 249 -10.89 -13.83 12.65
N LYS A 250 -11.16 -14.98 12.01
CA LYS A 250 -11.17 -15.09 10.54
C LYS A 250 -12.18 -14.15 9.88
N THR A 251 -13.35 -13.97 10.49
CA THR A 251 -14.39 -13.07 9.98
C THR A 251 -13.90 -11.63 9.97
N LEU A 252 -13.24 -11.16 11.03
CA LEU A 252 -12.67 -9.81 11.04
C LEU A 252 -11.57 -9.63 9.99
N LEU A 253 -10.69 -10.63 9.79
CA LEU A 253 -9.71 -10.60 8.70
C LEU A 253 -10.39 -10.51 7.32
N ALA A 254 -11.45 -11.29 7.09
CA ALA A 254 -12.23 -11.26 5.86
C ALA A 254 -12.94 -9.91 5.62
N LYS A 255 -13.32 -9.21 6.70
CA LYS A 255 -13.85 -7.84 6.66
C LYS A 255 -12.77 -6.78 6.39
N GLY A 256 -11.50 -7.15 6.53
CA GLY A 256 -10.35 -6.29 6.24
C GLY A 256 -9.69 -5.66 7.47
N TYR A 257 -9.99 -6.16 8.67
CA TYR A 257 -9.30 -5.73 9.89
C TYR A 257 -7.87 -6.29 9.94
N HIS A 258 -6.96 -5.48 10.49
CA HIS A 258 -5.54 -5.80 10.68
C HIS A 258 -5.29 -6.19 12.14
N ILE A 259 -5.55 -7.46 12.47
CA ILE A 259 -5.48 -8.00 13.83
C ILE A 259 -4.63 -9.28 13.91
N GLY A 260 -3.97 -9.49 15.05
CA GLY A 260 -3.29 -10.75 15.39
C GLY A 260 -4.11 -11.63 16.35
N PRO A 261 -3.82 -12.93 16.42
CA PRO A 261 -4.51 -13.86 17.31
C PRO A 261 -3.97 -13.77 18.75
N LEU A 262 -4.87 -13.84 19.73
CA LEU A 262 -4.52 -13.93 21.14
C LEU A 262 -5.07 -15.23 21.73
N MET A 263 -4.32 -15.80 22.66
CA MET A 263 -4.89 -16.76 23.58
C MET A 263 -4.53 -16.33 24.99
N ASP A 264 -5.54 -16.34 25.85
CA ASP A 264 -5.46 -15.82 27.19
C ASP A 264 -6.21 -16.71 28.20
N HIS A 265 -6.15 -16.37 29.48
CA HIS A 265 -6.66 -17.23 30.57
C HIS A 265 -7.85 -16.61 31.29
N ASP A 266 -8.08 -15.31 31.14
CA ASP A 266 -9.12 -14.53 31.85
C ASP A 266 -9.17 -14.86 33.36
N ASN A 267 -8.01 -15.00 34.00
CA ASN A 267 -7.94 -15.57 35.34
C ASN A 267 -8.58 -14.68 36.40
N HIS A 268 -9.44 -15.28 37.25
CA HIS A 268 -10.03 -14.62 38.43
C HIS A 268 -9.64 -15.28 39.76
N ASN A 269 -9.06 -16.48 39.73
CA ASN A 269 -8.45 -17.15 40.89
C ASN A 269 -6.93 -16.98 40.89
N THR A 270 -6.27 -17.38 41.97
CA THR A 270 -4.83 -17.29 42.16
C THR A 270 -4.08 -18.38 41.36
N THR A 271 -4.20 -18.34 40.04
CA THR A 271 -3.67 -19.33 39.09
C THR A 271 -2.79 -18.73 38.00
N PHE A 272 -2.40 -17.45 38.11
CA PHE A 272 -1.72 -16.65 37.07
C PHE A 272 -0.62 -17.40 36.30
N GLY A 273 -0.91 -17.77 35.05
CA GLY A 273 -0.01 -18.49 34.16
C GLY A 273 0.07 -20.01 34.34
N ARG A 274 -0.70 -20.59 35.26
CA ARG A 274 -0.71 -22.02 35.63
C ARG A 274 -2.01 -22.76 35.35
N THR A 275 -3.05 -22.08 34.89
CA THR A 275 -4.28 -22.72 34.42
C THR A 275 -4.00 -23.67 33.26
N SER A 276 -3.21 -23.20 32.28
CA SER A 276 -2.79 -23.97 31.11
C SER A 276 -1.47 -23.47 30.54
N ASN A 277 -0.93 -24.22 29.58
CA ASN A 277 0.28 -23.85 28.82
C ASN A 277 0.03 -22.79 27.74
N VAL A 278 -1.21 -22.32 27.59
CA VAL A 278 -1.58 -21.30 26.61
C VAL A 278 -0.80 -20.01 26.83
N ARG A 279 -0.20 -19.47 25.76
CA ARG A 279 0.53 -18.19 25.75
C ARG A 279 0.16 -17.37 24.52
N THR A 280 0.18 -16.06 24.70
CA THR A 280 0.45 -15.12 23.61
C THR A 280 1.94 -14.84 23.62
N VAL A 281 2.59 -14.89 22.46
CA VAL A 281 4.04 -14.72 22.33
C VAL A 281 4.32 -13.52 21.48
N PHE A 282 4.95 -12.49 22.05
CA PHE A 282 5.40 -11.35 21.26
C PHE A 282 6.88 -11.50 20.88
N ILE A 283 7.20 -11.00 19.68
CA ILE A 283 8.50 -11.12 19.06
C ILE A 283 9.15 -9.74 19.06
N ALA A 284 10.26 -9.60 19.78
CA ALA A 284 10.90 -8.30 19.97
C ALA A 284 12.42 -8.41 20.26
N PRO A 285 13.18 -7.33 20.01
CA PRO A 285 14.60 -7.26 20.38
C PRO A 285 14.87 -7.42 21.88
N SER A 286 13.99 -6.92 22.75
CA SER A 286 14.18 -6.92 24.20
C SER A 286 12.85 -7.00 24.96
N LEU A 287 12.90 -7.52 26.18
CA LEU A 287 11.77 -7.57 27.11
C LEU A 287 11.59 -6.18 27.76
N SER A 288 10.79 -5.33 27.14
CA SER A 288 10.45 -4.01 27.70
C SER A 288 9.05 -3.61 27.29
N GLN A 289 8.41 -2.74 28.07
CA GLN A 289 7.08 -2.23 27.75
C GLN A 289 7.05 -1.52 26.39
N THR A 290 8.09 -0.76 26.05
CA THR A 290 8.19 -0.07 24.75
C THR A 290 8.21 -1.05 23.59
N GLU A 291 9.05 -2.10 23.66
CA GLU A 291 9.13 -3.09 22.59
C GLU A 291 7.88 -3.99 22.54
N PHE A 292 7.29 -4.29 23.70
CA PHE A 292 5.99 -4.96 23.78
C PHE A 292 4.91 -4.16 23.03
N LEU A 293 4.74 -2.88 23.34
CA LEU A 293 3.74 -2.02 22.67
C LEU A 293 3.97 -1.93 21.17
N LYS A 294 5.24 -1.82 20.73
CA LYS A 294 5.58 -1.86 19.30
C LYS A 294 5.21 -3.19 18.66
N ALA A 295 5.55 -4.31 19.29
CA ALA A 295 5.26 -5.64 18.79
C ALA A 295 3.74 -5.88 18.69
N MET A 296 2.96 -5.47 19.70
CA MET A 296 1.50 -5.57 19.65
C MET A 296 0.92 -4.75 18.51
N LYS A 297 1.30 -3.47 18.36
CA LYS A 297 0.77 -2.62 17.28
C LYS A 297 1.19 -3.08 15.88
N ALA A 298 2.37 -3.68 15.76
CA ALA A 298 2.86 -4.26 14.53
C ALA A 298 2.33 -5.68 14.29
N ARG A 299 1.62 -6.27 15.25
CA ARG A 299 1.19 -7.68 15.25
C ARG A 299 2.35 -8.68 15.12
N HIS A 300 3.51 -8.33 15.65
CA HIS A 300 4.65 -9.23 15.77
C HIS A 300 4.42 -10.19 16.95
N PHE A 301 3.34 -10.96 16.90
CA PHE A 301 2.98 -11.93 17.92
C PHE A 301 2.18 -13.09 17.34
N TYR A 302 2.08 -14.17 18.10
CA TYR A 302 1.24 -15.33 17.78
C TYR A 302 0.67 -15.92 19.06
N ALA A 303 -0.29 -16.83 18.92
CA ALA A 303 -0.88 -17.51 20.05
C ALA A 303 -0.66 -19.02 19.97
N THR A 304 -0.31 -19.64 21.10
CA THR A 304 0.12 -21.03 21.21
C THR A 304 -0.51 -21.68 22.43
N GLU A 305 -0.86 -22.96 22.33
CA GLU A 305 -1.28 -23.78 23.47
C GLU A 305 -0.11 -24.39 24.24
N ASP A 306 1.09 -24.24 23.70
CA ASP A 306 2.33 -24.70 24.29
C ASP A 306 3.17 -23.54 24.82
N CYS A 307 3.88 -23.80 25.91
CA CYS A 307 4.54 -22.75 26.68
C CYS A 307 5.94 -22.40 26.16
N ASP A 308 6.52 -23.16 25.23
CA ASP A 308 7.84 -22.85 24.65
C ASP A 308 7.96 -23.03 23.13
N THR A 309 6.88 -23.38 22.42
CA THR A 309 6.84 -23.41 20.95
C THR A 309 7.17 -22.05 20.34
N ARG A 310 8.17 -22.05 19.44
CA ARG A 310 8.65 -20.87 18.69
C ARG A 310 8.28 -20.96 17.22
N VAL A 311 7.76 -19.86 16.67
CA VAL A 311 7.38 -19.76 15.26
C VAL A 311 8.05 -18.55 14.62
N ASN A 312 8.94 -18.81 13.66
CA ASN A 312 9.42 -17.78 12.74
C ASN A 312 8.63 -17.87 11.43
N PHE A 313 7.74 -16.93 11.17
CA PHE A 313 6.98 -16.84 9.91
C PHE A 313 7.33 -15.55 9.19
N LEU A 314 7.87 -15.71 7.98
CA LEU A 314 8.27 -14.63 7.08
C LEU A 314 7.51 -14.73 5.75
N LEU A 315 7.19 -13.57 5.18
CA LEU A 315 6.77 -13.43 3.78
C LEU A 315 7.67 -12.37 3.13
N ASN A 316 8.39 -12.74 2.08
CA ASN A 316 9.40 -11.89 1.44
C ASN A 316 10.36 -11.25 2.46
N ASN A 317 10.82 -12.05 3.43
CA ASN A 317 11.67 -11.66 4.55
C ASN A 317 11.06 -10.62 5.53
N GLN A 318 9.76 -10.36 5.45
CA GLN A 318 9.03 -9.55 6.44
C GLN A 318 8.35 -10.45 7.46
N LEU A 319 8.46 -10.10 8.73
CA LEU A 319 7.93 -10.87 9.86
C LEU A 319 6.40 -10.90 9.89
N MET A 320 5.82 -11.96 10.48
CA MET A 320 4.39 -12.01 10.86
C MET A 320 3.90 -10.67 11.43
N GLY A 321 2.71 -10.24 11.04
CA GLY A 321 2.14 -8.94 11.42
C GLY A 321 2.40 -7.80 10.43
N SER A 322 3.42 -7.94 9.58
CA SER A 322 3.82 -6.90 8.62
C SER A 322 2.72 -6.59 7.60
N ILE A 323 2.64 -5.32 7.20
CA ILE A 323 1.78 -4.83 6.13
C ILE A 323 2.69 -4.11 5.13
N PHE A 324 2.79 -4.62 3.90
CA PHE A 324 3.69 -4.04 2.92
C PHE A 324 3.27 -4.33 1.47
N ALA A 325 3.95 -3.68 0.53
CA ALA A 325 3.78 -3.90 -0.90
C ALA A 325 5.11 -4.26 -1.54
N GLY A 326 5.06 -5.01 -2.65
CA GLY A 326 6.26 -5.42 -3.36
C GLY A 326 5.98 -5.93 -4.76
N VAL A 327 7.07 -6.17 -5.50
CA VAL A 327 7.05 -6.63 -6.90
C VAL A 327 7.37 -8.12 -7.03
N SER A 328 7.77 -8.78 -5.93
CA SER A 328 8.12 -10.20 -5.94
C SER A 328 6.87 -11.03 -5.65
N LEU A 329 6.80 -12.25 -6.20
CA LEU A 329 5.80 -13.20 -5.74
C LEU A 329 5.92 -13.41 -4.23
N PRO A 330 4.83 -13.66 -3.49
CA PRO A 330 4.90 -13.97 -2.07
C PRO A 330 5.71 -15.25 -1.85
N SER A 331 6.90 -15.10 -1.30
CA SER A 331 7.76 -16.19 -0.84
C SER A 331 7.60 -16.33 0.67
N ILE A 332 7.02 -17.45 1.08
CA ILE A 332 6.69 -17.80 2.47
C ILE A 332 7.78 -18.71 3.02
N SER A 333 8.26 -18.39 4.22
CA SER A 333 9.20 -19.21 5.00
C SER A 333 8.68 -19.33 6.43
N ILE A 334 8.42 -20.55 6.87
CA ILE A 334 8.07 -20.86 8.26
C ILE A 334 9.08 -21.84 8.82
N ASN A 335 9.56 -21.55 10.03
CA ASN A 335 10.29 -22.48 10.86
C ASN A 335 9.62 -22.57 12.24
N VAL A 336 9.39 -23.80 12.70
CA VAL A 336 8.75 -24.11 13.98
C VAL A 336 9.70 -24.96 14.81
N THR A 337 9.85 -24.61 16.09
CA THR A 337 10.61 -25.41 17.04
C THR A 337 9.85 -25.54 18.35
N ASP A 338 9.91 -26.71 18.96
CA ASP A 338 9.39 -26.99 20.29
C ASP A 338 10.57 -27.53 21.13
N PRO A 339 11.17 -26.70 22.01
CA PRO A 339 12.34 -27.09 22.79
C PRO A 339 12.08 -28.24 23.78
N THR A 340 10.87 -28.38 24.32
CA THR A 340 10.52 -29.51 25.21
C THR A 340 10.23 -30.80 24.43
N ASN A 341 9.73 -30.69 23.20
CA ASN A 341 9.41 -31.82 22.32
C ASN A 341 10.25 -31.79 21.03
N THR A 342 11.58 -31.81 21.15
CA THR A 342 12.53 -31.65 20.02
C THR A 342 12.36 -32.62 18.84
N SER A 343 11.73 -33.79 19.06
CA SER A 343 11.46 -34.78 18.01
C SER A 343 10.08 -34.63 17.36
N ALA A 344 9.25 -33.70 17.84
CA ALA A 344 7.93 -33.45 17.29
C ALA A 344 8.03 -32.87 15.88
N ILE A 345 7.12 -33.33 15.01
CA ILE A 345 6.97 -32.83 13.65
C ILE A 345 5.72 -31.97 13.59
N ALA A 346 5.88 -30.71 13.19
CA ALA A 346 4.78 -29.80 12.99
C ALA A 346 3.96 -30.18 11.75
N LYS A 347 2.64 -30.06 11.87
CA LYS A 347 1.73 -29.90 10.74
C LYS A 347 1.51 -28.42 10.52
N ILE A 348 1.98 -27.88 9.40
CA ILE A 348 1.89 -26.45 9.06
C ILE A 348 0.91 -26.32 7.90
N LYS A 349 -0.10 -25.45 8.03
CA LYS A 349 -0.96 -25.01 6.92
C LYS A 349 -0.79 -23.52 6.72
N ILE A 350 -0.69 -23.11 5.46
CA ILE A 350 -0.77 -21.70 5.08
C ILE A 350 -2.20 -21.36 4.71
N MET A 351 -2.75 -20.40 5.42
CA MET A 351 -4.06 -19.82 5.18
C MET A 351 -3.90 -18.55 4.35
N TYR A 352 -4.76 -18.34 3.37
CA TYR A 352 -4.81 -17.13 2.55
C TYR A 352 -6.22 -16.56 2.50
N GLY A 353 -6.33 -15.23 2.59
CA GLY A 353 -7.58 -14.52 2.37
C GLY A 353 -7.37 -13.15 1.73
N LYS A 354 -8.47 -12.56 1.27
CA LYS A 354 -8.50 -11.21 0.69
C LYS A 354 -9.19 -10.24 1.64
N PRO A 355 -8.52 -9.17 2.12
CA PRO A 355 -9.15 -8.15 2.96
C PRO A 355 -10.39 -7.57 2.29
N GLY A 356 -11.47 -7.42 3.05
CA GLY A 356 -12.73 -6.84 2.58
C GLY A 356 -13.56 -7.72 1.63
N SER A 357 -13.14 -8.97 1.38
CA SER A 357 -13.91 -9.91 0.55
C SER A 357 -15.16 -10.45 1.24
N GLY A 358 -15.20 -10.41 2.59
CA GLY A 358 -16.23 -11.08 3.38
C GLY A 358 -16.14 -12.62 3.35
N ILE A 359 -15.11 -13.19 2.71
CA ILE A 359 -14.87 -14.63 2.64
C ILE A 359 -13.71 -14.97 3.58
N ASN A 360 -13.94 -15.89 4.51
CA ASN A 360 -12.92 -16.37 5.43
C ASN A 360 -11.76 -17.02 4.68
N ALA A 361 -10.55 -16.83 5.21
CA ALA A 361 -9.35 -17.43 4.63
C ALA A 361 -9.44 -18.96 4.54
N VAL A 362 -8.82 -19.50 3.50
CA VAL A 362 -8.76 -20.94 3.23
C VAL A 362 -7.31 -21.42 3.22
N ALA A 363 -7.09 -22.70 3.53
CA ALA A 363 -5.77 -23.29 3.39
C ALA A 363 -5.42 -23.40 1.89
N ILE A 364 -4.26 -22.88 1.50
CA ILE A 364 -3.75 -22.95 0.13
C ILE A 364 -2.66 -24.01 -0.05
N ASP A 365 -1.99 -24.39 1.04
CA ASP A 365 -1.00 -25.47 1.06
C ASP A 365 -0.76 -25.95 2.51
N SER A 366 -0.16 -27.13 2.68
CA SER A 366 0.23 -27.69 3.98
C SER A 366 1.37 -28.71 3.89
N ILE A 367 2.14 -28.85 4.97
CA ILE A 367 3.18 -29.88 5.11
C ILE A 367 3.15 -30.53 6.51
N ASN A 368 3.78 -31.71 6.64
CA ASN A 368 4.18 -32.29 7.91
C ASN A 368 5.71 -32.23 8.04
N ALA A 369 6.22 -31.08 8.49
CA ALA A 369 7.64 -30.77 8.66
C ALA A 369 7.80 -29.52 9.54
N ASN A 370 8.94 -29.40 10.22
CA ASN A 370 9.27 -28.23 11.06
C ASN A 370 9.72 -27.00 10.26
N THR A 371 9.85 -27.12 8.94
CA THR A 371 10.17 -26.01 8.04
C THR A 371 9.30 -26.09 6.79
N PHE A 372 8.73 -24.95 6.39
CA PHE A 372 7.85 -24.82 5.23
C PHE A 372 8.35 -23.64 4.38
N ASN A 373 8.74 -23.91 3.14
CA ASN A 373 9.09 -22.90 2.15
C ASN A 373 8.14 -23.03 0.95
N PHE A 374 7.47 -21.96 0.58
CA PHE A 374 6.45 -21.97 -0.46
C PHE A 374 6.40 -20.64 -1.18
N THR A 375 6.16 -20.66 -2.49
CA THR A 375 5.90 -19.45 -3.27
C THR A 375 4.48 -19.50 -3.79
N ASP A 376 3.68 -18.47 -3.48
CA ASP A 376 2.33 -18.36 -4.00
C ASP A 376 2.34 -17.76 -5.41
N TYR A 377 2.19 -18.63 -6.41
CA TYR A 377 2.12 -18.22 -7.82
C TYR A 377 0.73 -17.72 -8.25
N ASN A 378 -0.29 -17.86 -7.40
CA ASN A 378 -1.68 -17.55 -7.75
C ASN A 378 -2.08 -16.11 -7.42
N VAL A 379 -1.20 -15.31 -6.82
CA VAL A 379 -1.50 -13.92 -6.49
C VAL A 379 -1.65 -13.06 -7.74
N ILE A 380 -2.78 -12.36 -7.81
CA ILE A 380 -3.11 -11.47 -8.91
C ILE A 380 -2.38 -10.13 -8.71
N ASN A 381 -1.72 -9.63 -9.75
CA ASN A 381 -1.10 -8.32 -9.75
C ASN A 381 -2.11 -7.20 -9.43
N GLY A 382 -1.70 -6.21 -8.62
CA GLY A 382 -2.54 -5.11 -8.17
C GLY A 382 -3.50 -5.48 -7.05
N THR A 383 -3.35 -6.65 -6.43
CA THR A 383 -4.23 -7.10 -5.34
C THR A 383 -3.50 -7.20 -4.01
N THR A 384 -4.25 -6.96 -2.93
CA THR A 384 -3.83 -7.19 -1.55
C THR A 384 -4.42 -8.50 -1.06
N GLY A 385 -3.59 -9.35 -0.46
CA GLY A 385 -4.00 -10.53 0.28
C GLY A 385 -3.35 -10.56 1.66
N TYR A 386 -3.78 -11.50 2.51
CA TYR A 386 -3.12 -11.79 3.78
C TYR A 386 -2.85 -13.28 3.93
N TYR A 387 -1.77 -13.61 4.61
CA TYR A 387 -1.33 -14.98 4.89
C TYR A 387 -1.13 -15.18 6.38
N PHE A 388 -1.62 -16.28 6.95
CA PHE A 388 -1.28 -16.69 8.31
C PHE A 388 -1.13 -18.21 8.39
N ALA A 389 -0.49 -18.69 9.45
CA ALA A 389 -0.22 -20.11 9.64
C ALA A 389 -1.13 -20.72 10.71
N GLU A 390 -1.74 -21.85 10.38
CA GLU A 390 -2.26 -22.80 11.38
C GLU A 390 -1.21 -23.89 11.56
N ILE A 391 -0.74 -24.08 12.80
CA ILE A 391 0.30 -25.05 13.13
C ILE A 391 -0.20 -25.98 14.22
N THR A 392 0.15 -27.25 14.12
CA THR A 392 0.02 -28.21 15.22
C THR A 392 1.36 -28.91 15.44
N ILE A 393 1.91 -28.84 16.65
CA ILE A 393 3.17 -29.50 17.03
C ILE A 393 3.00 -30.10 18.42
N ALA A 394 3.47 -31.35 18.61
CA ALA A 394 3.29 -32.10 19.87
C ALA A 394 1.84 -32.17 20.40
N GLY A 395 0.85 -32.06 19.50
CA GLY A 395 -0.59 -32.03 19.86
C GLY A 395 -1.13 -30.65 20.23
N ASN A 396 -0.27 -29.63 20.35
CA ASN A 396 -0.63 -28.25 20.69
C ASN A 396 -0.83 -27.41 19.43
N ARG A 397 -1.80 -26.50 19.46
CA ARG A 397 -2.13 -25.60 18.35
C ARG A 397 -1.39 -24.27 18.47
N VAL A 398 -0.99 -23.72 17.31
CA VAL A 398 -0.46 -22.37 17.19
C VAL A 398 -1.13 -21.66 16.02
N ILE A 399 -1.51 -20.39 16.23
CA ILE A 399 -2.05 -19.50 15.19
C ILE A 399 -1.13 -18.28 15.10
N SER A 400 -0.54 -18.04 13.91
CA SER A 400 0.31 -16.86 13.71
C SER A 400 -0.49 -15.59 13.44
N ALA A 401 0.09 -14.41 13.71
CA ALA A 401 -0.42 -13.19 13.12
C ALA A 401 -0.38 -13.25 11.58
N PRO A 402 -1.34 -12.62 10.89
CA PRO A 402 -1.29 -12.51 9.44
C PRO A 402 -0.19 -11.56 8.95
N ILE A 403 0.26 -11.78 7.72
CA ILE A 403 1.08 -10.84 6.95
C ILE A 403 0.24 -10.34 5.78
N TRP A 404 0.08 -9.03 5.66
CA TRP A 404 -0.65 -8.41 4.56
C TRP A 404 0.32 -7.97 3.48
N TYR A 405 0.08 -8.43 2.26
CA TYR A 405 0.93 -8.17 1.13
C TYR A 405 0.13 -7.65 -0.06
N THR A 406 0.54 -6.49 -0.58
CA THR A 406 0.03 -5.98 -1.85
C THR A 406 1.04 -6.28 -2.94
N TYR A 407 0.67 -7.19 -3.84
CA TYR A 407 1.51 -7.56 -4.97
C TYR A 407 1.30 -6.57 -6.11
N ASN A 408 2.30 -5.72 -6.33
CA ASN A 408 2.26 -4.63 -7.29
C ASN A 408 3.49 -4.69 -8.21
N THR A 409 3.52 -5.65 -9.13
CA THR A 409 4.38 -5.49 -10.30
C THR A 409 3.87 -4.31 -11.11
N ALA A 410 4.76 -3.43 -11.56
CA ALA A 410 4.34 -2.36 -12.45
C ALA A 410 3.55 -2.98 -13.61
N LEU A 411 2.46 -2.32 -14.00
CA LEU A 411 1.71 -2.70 -15.19
C LEU A 411 2.69 -2.94 -16.37
N PRO A 412 2.41 -3.93 -17.23
CA PRO A 412 3.28 -4.30 -18.34
C PRO A 412 3.63 -3.05 -19.15
N VAL A 413 4.87 -2.58 -19.01
CA VAL A 413 5.46 -1.35 -19.58
C VAL A 413 4.63 -0.07 -19.39
N SER A 414 5.22 0.92 -18.72
CA SER A 414 4.63 2.26 -18.68
C SER A 414 5.10 3.07 -19.89
N LEU A 415 4.26 3.16 -20.93
CA LEU A 415 4.51 3.93 -22.15
C LEU A 415 4.36 5.44 -21.88
N LEU A 416 5.45 6.20 -22.01
CA LEU A 416 5.46 7.66 -21.83
C LEU A 416 4.98 8.40 -23.09
N SER A 417 5.36 7.93 -24.26
CA SER A 417 4.97 8.53 -25.53
C SER A 417 5.02 7.52 -26.67
N PHE A 418 4.17 7.76 -27.68
CA PHE A 418 4.19 7.09 -28.96
C PHE A 418 3.78 8.09 -30.03
N THR A 419 4.62 8.27 -31.05
CA THR A 419 4.47 9.33 -32.06
C THR A 419 4.88 8.84 -33.45
N ALA A 420 4.26 9.41 -34.48
CA ALA A 420 4.64 9.19 -35.88
C ALA A 420 4.86 10.55 -36.58
N ALA A 421 5.89 10.64 -37.42
CA ALA A 421 6.24 11.84 -38.17
C ALA A 421 6.70 11.51 -39.60
N ILE A 422 6.29 12.32 -40.57
CA ILE A 422 6.67 12.14 -41.99
C ILE A 422 8.06 12.73 -42.22
N ASN A 423 8.93 11.96 -42.84
CA ASN A 423 10.26 12.39 -43.27
C ASN A 423 10.20 13.01 -44.68
N ASN A 424 11.21 13.83 -45.03
CA ASN A 424 11.29 14.51 -46.33
C ASN A 424 11.25 13.59 -47.56
N ASN A 425 11.66 12.33 -47.40
CA ASN A 425 11.67 11.30 -48.44
C ASN A 425 10.38 10.46 -48.51
N LYS A 426 9.27 10.94 -47.93
CA LYS A 426 7.99 10.22 -47.82
C LYS A 426 8.02 8.91 -47.01
N THR A 427 9.03 8.69 -46.18
CA THR A 427 8.99 7.61 -45.16
C THR A 427 8.34 8.13 -43.87
N THR A 428 7.90 7.25 -42.97
CA THR A 428 7.36 7.64 -41.66
C THR A 428 8.25 7.14 -40.53
N SER A 429 8.77 8.06 -39.72
CA SER A 429 9.45 7.72 -38.46
C SER A 429 8.41 7.46 -37.38
N VAL A 430 8.48 6.31 -36.73
CA VAL A 430 7.61 5.93 -35.61
C VAL A 430 8.48 5.72 -34.39
N SER A 431 8.22 6.44 -33.30
CA SER A 431 9.05 6.43 -32.10
C SER A 431 8.23 6.34 -30.83
N TRP A 432 8.78 5.67 -29.82
CA TRP A 432 8.18 5.58 -28.50
C TRP A 432 9.19 5.57 -27.37
N VAL A 433 8.67 5.89 -26.19
CA VAL A 433 9.45 5.95 -24.96
C VAL A 433 8.72 5.18 -23.87
N THR A 434 9.44 4.30 -23.18
CA THR A 434 8.97 3.59 -21.98
C THR A 434 9.63 4.20 -20.75
N SER A 435 8.93 4.37 -19.64
CA SER A 435 9.54 4.79 -18.37
C SER A 435 10.16 3.63 -17.60
N ALA A 436 9.58 2.45 -17.77
CA ALA A 436 10.04 1.17 -17.23
C ALA A 436 9.44 0.03 -18.06
N GLU A 437 10.11 -1.11 -18.09
CA GLU A 437 9.67 -2.34 -18.74
C GLU A 437 9.74 -3.48 -17.74
N ILE A 438 8.70 -4.31 -17.70
CA ILE A 438 8.68 -5.52 -16.88
C ILE A 438 8.12 -6.62 -17.76
N ASN A 439 8.81 -7.75 -17.78
CA ASN A 439 8.46 -8.91 -18.57
C ASN A 439 8.28 -8.67 -20.08
N ASN A 440 8.82 -7.57 -20.63
CA ASN A 440 8.58 -7.18 -22.01
C ASN A 440 9.47 -7.96 -22.98
N LYS A 441 8.87 -8.80 -23.82
CA LYS A 441 9.61 -9.58 -24.83
C LYS A 441 9.90 -8.73 -26.05
N LEU A 442 8.89 -8.12 -26.65
CA LEU A 442 9.03 -7.29 -27.85
C LEU A 442 7.86 -6.34 -28.08
N PHE A 443 8.11 -5.29 -28.86
CA PHE A 443 7.10 -4.42 -29.44
C PHE A 443 6.91 -4.78 -30.92
N VAL A 444 5.67 -5.01 -31.34
CA VAL A 444 5.26 -5.10 -32.74
C VAL A 444 4.65 -3.76 -33.14
N ILE A 445 5.16 -3.15 -34.20
CA ILE A 445 4.56 -1.95 -34.77
C ILE A 445 3.55 -2.42 -35.81
N GLU A 446 2.32 -1.96 -35.68
CA GLU A 446 1.25 -2.29 -36.62
C GLU A 446 0.77 -1.02 -37.33
N ARG A 447 0.49 -1.15 -38.63
CA ARG A 447 -0.03 -0.10 -39.50
C ARG A 447 -1.41 -0.45 -40.03
N SER A 448 -2.25 0.57 -40.20
CA SER A 448 -3.57 0.48 -40.82
C SER A 448 -3.79 1.66 -41.77
N ILE A 449 -4.60 1.46 -42.81
CA ILE A 449 -5.04 2.51 -43.75
C ILE A 449 -6.49 2.95 -43.51
N ASP A 450 -7.26 2.20 -42.71
CA ASP A 450 -8.66 2.48 -42.38
C ASP A 450 -8.87 2.76 -40.88
N GLY A 451 -7.82 2.57 -40.06
CA GLY A 451 -7.86 2.72 -38.61
C GLY A 451 -8.53 1.55 -37.89
N ILE A 452 -8.94 0.50 -38.61
CA ILE A 452 -9.69 -0.66 -38.09
C ILE A 452 -8.84 -1.93 -38.24
N HIS A 453 -8.34 -2.21 -39.45
CA HIS A 453 -7.56 -3.39 -39.76
C HIS A 453 -6.06 -3.06 -39.71
N PHE A 454 -5.37 -3.61 -38.72
CA PHE A 454 -3.93 -3.39 -38.49
C PHE A 454 -3.11 -4.61 -38.92
N SER A 455 -2.00 -4.35 -39.61
CA SER A 455 -1.02 -5.36 -40.01
C SER A 455 0.35 -5.03 -39.41
N ALA A 456 1.08 -6.03 -38.93
CA ALA A 456 2.44 -5.85 -38.43
C ALA A 456 3.37 -5.41 -39.56
N ILE A 457 4.18 -4.38 -39.31
CA ILE A 457 5.17 -3.85 -40.26
C ILE A 457 6.61 -4.02 -39.78
N ASP A 458 6.84 -4.08 -38.47
CA ASP A 458 8.16 -4.30 -37.87
C ASP A 458 8.03 -4.79 -36.41
N SER A 459 9.14 -5.26 -35.83
CA SER A 459 9.22 -5.59 -34.42
C SER A 459 10.57 -5.25 -33.81
N VAL A 460 10.57 -4.76 -32.58
CA VAL A 460 11.78 -4.41 -31.83
C VAL A 460 11.77 -5.15 -30.49
N ALA A 461 12.86 -5.85 -30.17
CA ALA A 461 13.01 -6.54 -28.90
C ALA A 461 12.93 -5.55 -27.72
N GLY A 462 12.15 -5.91 -26.70
CA GLY A 462 12.09 -5.18 -25.45
C GLY A 462 13.36 -5.38 -24.62
N ARG A 463 13.48 -4.67 -23.50
CA ARG A 463 14.59 -4.86 -22.54
C ARG A 463 14.32 -5.96 -21.51
N GLY A 464 13.21 -6.70 -21.62
CA GLY A 464 12.81 -7.69 -20.61
C GLY A 464 12.36 -7.00 -19.34
N ASN A 465 13.32 -6.65 -18.48
CA ASN A 465 13.11 -5.88 -17.26
C ASN A 465 14.03 -4.65 -17.26
N SER A 466 13.45 -3.46 -17.21
CA SER A 466 14.17 -2.18 -17.14
C SER A 466 13.46 -1.23 -16.20
N SER A 467 14.17 -0.70 -15.20
CA SER A 467 13.71 0.44 -14.40
C SER A 467 14.14 1.80 -14.99
N LEU A 468 14.88 1.78 -16.09
CA LEU A 468 15.33 2.98 -16.82
C LEU A 468 14.39 3.28 -17.99
N GLN A 469 14.33 4.57 -18.34
CA GLN A 469 13.64 5.03 -19.53
C GLN A 469 14.34 4.49 -20.79
N ASN A 470 13.61 3.83 -21.67
CA ASN A 470 14.13 3.37 -22.96
C ASN A 470 13.45 4.11 -24.11
N ASN A 471 14.23 4.44 -25.14
CA ASN A 471 13.75 5.10 -26.34
C ASN A 471 13.92 4.14 -27.52
N TYR A 472 12.90 4.09 -28.35
CA TYR A 472 12.85 3.22 -29.52
C TYR A 472 12.35 4.00 -30.73
N ALA A 473 12.78 3.58 -31.90
CA ALA A 473 12.29 4.10 -33.16
C ALA A 473 12.43 3.06 -34.27
N ILE A 474 11.52 3.13 -35.23
CA ILE A 474 11.62 2.47 -36.53
C ILE A 474 11.32 3.47 -37.64
N VAL A 475 11.62 3.08 -38.88
CA VAL A 475 11.21 3.81 -40.07
C VAL A 475 10.33 2.90 -40.92
N ASP A 476 9.06 3.28 -41.10
CA ASP A 476 8.25 2.71 -42.18
C ASP A 476 8.76 3.30 -43.50
N ALA A 477 9.45 2.45 -44.27
CA ALA A 477 10.03 2.82 -45.55
C ALA A 477 8.98 2.92 -46.68
N ASN A 478 7.82 2.28 -46.53
CA ASN A 478 6.80 2.20 -47.57
C ASN A 478 5.39 2.53 -47.04
N PRO A 479 5.18 3.69 -46.40
CA PRO A 479 3.83 4.13 -46.01
C PRO A 479 2.97 4.34 -47.25
N VAL A 480 1.67 4.13 -47.11
CA VAL A 480 0.71 4.27 -48.22
C VAL A 480 0.43 5.76 -48.46
N ASP A 481 0.20 6.19 -49.70
CA ASP A 481 -0.25 7.56 -49.96
C ASP A 481 -1.62 7.80 -49.28
N GLY A 482 -1.76 8.91 -48.54
CA GLY A 482 -2.94 9.19 -47.71
C GLY A 482 -2.68 9.06 -46.21
N ILE A 483 -3.74 8.77 -45.44
CA ILE A 483 -3.66 8.64 -43.97
C ILE A 483 -3.16 7.23 -43.61
N ASN A 484 -2.11 7.18 -42.80
CA ASN A 484 -1.61 5.95 -42.20
C ASN A 484 -1.79 6.05 -40.68
N TYR A 485 -2.34 5.00 -40.09
CA TYR A 485 -2.53 4.84 -38.65
C TYR A 485 -1.51 3.85 -38.12
N TYR A 486 -0.92 4.13 -36.96
CA TYR A 486 0.08 3.29 -36.31
C TYR A 486 -0.35 3.01 -34.88
N ARG A 487 -0.06 1.81 -34.38
CA ARG A 487 -0.15 1.42 -32.98
C ARG A 487 1.00 0.51 -32.60
N LEU A 488 1.34 0.47 -31.31
CA LEU A 488 2.22 -0.55 -30.75
C LEU A 488 1.38 -1.68 -30.18
N LYS A 489 1.81 -2.90 -30.46
CA LYS A 489 1.39 -4.11 -29.79
C LYS A 489 2.59 -4.64 -29.01
N GLN A 490 2.53 -4.53 -27.69
CA GLN A 490 3.52 -5.14 -26.81
C GLN A 490 3.19 -6.60 -26.60
N ILE A 491 4.22 -7.44 -26.53
CA ILE A 491 4.12 -8.86 -26.18
C ILE A 491 5.08 -9.12 -25.02
N ASP A 492 4.56 -9.68 -23.93
CA ASP A 492 5.34 -10.06 -22.74
C ASP A 492 5.95 -11.46 -22.90
N ASN A 493 6.91 -11.87 -22.06
CA ASN A 493 7.51 -13.21 -22.16
C ASN A 493 6.51 -14.34 -21.84
N ASP A 494 5.43 -14.03 -21.11
CA ASP A 494 4.31 -14.95 -20.84
C ASP A 494 3.27 -14.98 -21.99
N GLY A 495 3.50 -14.20 -23.06
CA GLY A 495 2.63 -14.13 -24.23
C GLY A 495 1.46 -13.15 -24.11
N LYS A 496 1.29 -12.46 -22.98
CA LYS A 496 0.26 -11.43 -22.82
C LYS A 496 0.53 -10.26 -23.76
N THR A 497 -0.55 -9.66 -24.30
CA THR A 497 -0.44 -8.55 -25.25
C THR A 497 -1.19 -7.31 -24.80
N THR A 498 -0.57 -6.13 -24.98
CA THR A 498 -1.16 -4.83 -24.67
C THR A 498 -0.98 -3.87 -25.85
N TYR A 499 -1.94 -2.99 -26.12
CA TYR A 499 -1.87 -2.03 -27.23
C TYR A 499 -1.73 -0.58 -26.74
N SER A 500 -0.98 0.23 -27.48
CA SER A 500 -0.93 1.69 -27.28
C SER A 500 -2.18 2.39 -27.82
N ASN A 501 -2.27 3.70 -27.58
CA ASN A 501 -3.11 4.57 -28.40
C ASN A 501 -2.68 4.54 -29.88
N VAL A 502 -3.61 4.86 -30.79
CA VAL A 502 -3.35 4.99 -32.22
C VAL A 502 -2.88 6.40 -32.53
N VAL A 503 -1.85 6.54 -33.37
CA VAL A 503 -1.39 7.82 -33.93
C VAL A 503 -1.50 7.79 -35.45
N SER A 504 -1.69 8.94 -36.10
CA SER A 504 -1.82 9.01 -37.55
C SER A 504 -0.95 10.07 -38.20
N VAL A 505 -0.55 9.81 -39.44
CA VAL A 505 0.12 10.77 -40.33
C VAL A 505 -0.55 10.75 -41.70
N ASN A 506 -0.57 11.88 -42.40
CA ASN A 506 -1.14 11.99 -43.74
C ASN A 506 -0.05 12.39 -44.75
N LEU A 507 0.36 11.45 -45.59
CA LEU A 507 1.42 11.64 -46.59
C LEU A 507 1.08 12.68 -47.66
N ASN A 508 -0.20 13.03 -47.82
CA ASN A 508 -0.68 14.00 -48.81
C ASN A 508 -0.67 15.45 -48.30
N LYS A 509 -0.24 15.72 -47.06
CA LYS A 509 -0.45 17.02 -46.38
C LYS A 509 0.46 18.18 -46.80
N ALA A 510 1.25 18.07 -47.86
CA ALA A 510 1.98 19.21 -48.43
C ALA A 510 1.56 19.47 -49.87
N LEU A 511 0.36 20.04 -50.07
CA LEU A 511 -0.21 20.33 -51.40
C LEU A 511 0.30 21.64 -52.02
N ILE A 512 1.03 22.48 -51.27
CA ILE A 512 1.70 23.69 -51.77
C ILE A 512 3.19 23.58 -51.46
N ASN A 513 4.04 23.75 -52.48
CA ASN A 513 5.50 23.80 -52.31
C ASN A 513 5.93 25.14 -51.70
N TYR A 514 5.34 26.26 -52.13
CA TYR A 514 5.56 27.57 -51.52
C TYR A 514 4.43 28.58 -51.83
N PHE A 515 4.33 29.58 -50.95
CA PHE A 515 3.42 30.73 -51.02
C PHE A 515 4.19 32.00 -50.67
N THR A 516 4.37 32.91 -51.62
CA THR A 516 5.04 34.20 -51.43
C THR A 516 4.21 35.36 -51.96
N ILE A 517 4.43 36.56 -51.42
CA ILE A 517 3.71 37.77 -51.81
C ILE A 517 4.71 38.89 -52.08
N TYR A 518 4.54 39.59 -53.19
CA TYR A 518 5.35 40.75 -53.55
C TYR A 518 4.58 41.75 -54.45
N PRO A 519 4.97 43.02 -54.47
CA PRO A 519 5.94 43.65 -53.58
C PRO A 519 5.37 43.76 -52.15
N ASN A 520 6.26 43.93 -51.18
CA ASN A 520 5.89 44.29 -49.82
C ASN A 520 6.99 45.23 -49.27
N PRO A 521 6.73 46.54 -49.07
CA PRO A 521 5.43 47.21 -49.10
C PRO A 521 4.76 47.31 -50.49
N VAL A 522 3.44 47.55 -50.53
CA VAL A 522 2.61 47.54 -51.75
C VAL A 522 1.70 48.77 -51.83
N ASN A 523 1.48 49.28 -53.05
CA ASN A 523 0.56 50.38 -53.33
C ASN A 523 -0.83 49.86 -53.72
N SER A 524 -1.12 49.56 -54.99
CA SER A 524 -2.49 49.27 -55.45
C SER A 524 -2.81 47.78 -55.58
N GLN A 525 -1.80 46.95 -55.79
CA GLN A 525 -1.98 45.55 -56.16
C GLN A 525 -0.81 44.68 -55.67
N LEU A 526 -1.11 43.54 -55.06
CA LEU A 526 -0.11 42.54 -54.67
C LEU A 526 -0.14 41.34 -55.63
N THR A 527 1.02 40.73 -55.86
CA THR A 527 1.17 39.47 -56.58
C THR A 527 1.36 38.34 -55.57
N VAL A 528 0.51 37.33 -55.66
CA VAL A 528 0.58 36.10 -54.89
C VAL A 528 1.18 35.02 -55.79
N ASN A 529 2.37 34.54 -55.42
CA ASN A 529 3.06 33.47 -56.13
C ASN A 529 2.85 32.14 -55.38
N ILE A 530 2.21 31.20 -56.06
CA ILE A 530 1.71 29.95 -55.46
C ILE A 530 2.21 28.79 -56.31
N ASN A 531 2.95 27.86 -55.70
CA ASN A 531 3.28 26.60 -56.34
C ASN A 531 2.44 25.47 -55.74
N SER A 532 1.45 24.99 -56.49
CA SER A 532 0.55 23.91 -56.05
C SER A 532 1.03 22.56 -56.61
N LYS A 533 0.94 21.49 -55.83
CA LYS A 533 1.25 20.12 -56.29
C LYS A 533 0.12 19.49 -57.10
N THR A 534 -1.11 19.99 -56.93
CA THR A 534 -2.34 19.47 -57.57
C THR A 534 -3.24 20.61 -58.04
N GLU A 535 -4.20 20.29 -58.90
CA GLU A 535 -5.30 21.21 -59.22
C GLU A 535 -6.32 21.23 -58.07
N GLN A 536 -6.72 22.42 -57.63
CA GLN A 536 -7.65 22.58 -56.50
C GLN A 536 -8.21 24.01 -56.40
N THR A 537 -9.36 24.17 -55.73
CA THR A 537 -9.89 25.50 -55.37
C THR A 537 -9.37 25.93 -54.01
N ALA A 538 -8.83 27.15 -53.90
CA ALA A 538 -8.41 27.79 -52.66
C ALA A 538 -9.22 29.06 -52.37
N LYS A 539 -9.28 29.46 -51.10
CA LYS A 539 -9.86 30.73 -50.65
C LYS A 539 -8.75 31.64 -50.15
N LEU A 540 -8.59 32.81 -50.78
CA LEU A 540 -7.74 33.88 -50.30
C LEU A 540 -8.56 34.81 -49.39
N ILE A 541 -7.99 35.21 -48.26
CA ILE A 541 -8.58 36.11 -47.28
C ILE A 541 -7.55 37.17 -46.92
N ILE A 542 -7.95 38.44 -46.96
CA ILE A 542 -7.18 39.55 -46.40
C ILE A 542 -7.84 40.00 -45.11
N THR A 543 -7.09 40.06 -44.03
CA THR A 543 -7.54 40.59 -42.73
C THR A 543 -6.67 41.75 -42.28
N ASP A 544 -7.22 42.62 -41.43
CA ASP A 544 -6.40 43.55 -40.65
C ASP A 544 -5.64 42.82 -39.51
N VAL A 545 -4.89 43.60 -38.72
CA VAL A 545 -4.14 43.11 -37.56
C VAL A 545 -5.03 42.60 -36.42
N PHE A 546 -6.32 42.95 -36.40
CA PHE A 546 -7.30 42.45 -35.43
C PHE A 546 -8.04 41.21 -35.93
N GLY A 547 -7.69 40.68 -37.11
CA GLY A 547 -8.31 39.50 -37.71
C GLY A 547 -9.65 39.78 -38.39
N ARG A 548 -10.08 41.05 -38.52
CA ARG A 548 -11.31 41.39 -39.24
C ARG A 548 -11.09 41.14 -40.74
N THR A 549 -11.98 40.37 -41.35
CA THR A 549 -11.90 40.06 -42.78
C THR A 549 -12.31 41.28 -43.60
N LEU A 550 -11.41 41.73 -44.48
CA LEU A 550 -11.60 42.90 -45.34
C LEU A 550 -11.91 42.52 -46.79
N GLN A 551 -11.34 41.41 -47.25
CA GLN A 551 -11.53 40.92 -48.61
C GLN A 551 -11.40 39.40 -48.66
N THR A 552 -12.19 38.77 -49.53
CA THR A 552 -12.04 37.35 -49.85
C THR A 552 -12.11 37.11 -51.35
N ALA A 553 -11.37 36.12 -51.83
CA ALA A 553 -11.39 35.70 -53.23
C ALA A 553 -11.32 34.17 -53.32
N LYS A 554 -11.99 33.57 -54.31
CA LYS A 554 -11.79 32.16 -54.67
C LYS A 554 -10.74 32.09 -55.77
N LEU A 555 -9.75 31.21 -55.60
CA LEU A 555 -8.67 30.97 -56.54
C LEU A 555 -8.77 29.55 -57.09
N GLN A 556 -8.71 29.40 -58.41
CA GLN A 556 -8.52 28.09 -59.02
C GLN A 556 -7.02 27.88 -59.21
N LEU A 557 -6.45 26.95 -58.45
CA LEU A 557 -5.04 26.64 -58.49
C LEU A 557 -4.80 25.51 -59.48
N SER A 558 -3.89 25.73 -60.44
CA SER A 558 -3.36 24.67 -61.30
C SER A 558 -2.13 24.02 -60.66
N LYS A 559 -1.80 22.79 -61.06
CA LYS A 559 -0.53 22.15 -60.70
C LYS A 559 0.65 22.96 -61.27
N GLY A 560 1.67 23.19 -60.44
CA GLY A 560 2.84 24.00 -60.79
C GLY A 560 2.77 25.42 -60.23
N ASN A 561 3.66 26.28 -60.73
CA ASN A 561 3.75 27.67 -60.27
C ASN A 561 2.73 28.56 -60.98
N GLN A 562 2.04 29.42 -60.23
CA GLN A 562 1.12 30.41 -60.77
C GLN A 562 1.23 31.74 -60.04
N LEU A 563 0.98 32.82 -60.77
CA LEU A 563 0.93 34.17 -60.24
C LEU A 563 -0.51 34.65 -60.28
N GLN A 564 -1.02 35.08 -59.13
CA GLN A 564 -2.34 35.69 -59.02
C GLN A 564 -2.19 37.12 -58.51
N THR A 565 -2.76 38.05 -59.24
CA THR A 565 -2.76 39.45 -58.83
C THR A 565 -4.04 39.78 -58.06
N VAL A 566 -3.90 40.47 -56.93
CA VAL A 566 -5.00 40.83 -56.02
C VAL A 566 -4.99 42.35 -55.81
N ALA A 567 -6.09 43.00 -56.20
CA ALA A 567 -6.29 44.43 -56.00
C ALA A 567 -6.60 44.73 -54.53
N ILE A 568 -5.87 45.68 -53.96
CA ILE A 568 -5.98 46.13 -52.56
C ILE A 568 -6.16 47.65 -52.45
N ASN A 569 -6.52 48.31 -53.56
CA ASN A 569 -6.70 49.75 -53.66
C ASN A 569 -7.80 50.30 -52.74
N GLN A 570 -8.73 49.45 -52.30
CA GLN A 570 -9.79 49.81 -51.35
C GLN A 570 -9.32 49.78 -49.88
N LEU A 571 -8.11 49.29 -49.61
CA LEU A 571 -7.55 49.22 -48.26
C LEU A 571 -6.77 50.50 -47.94
N VAL A 572 -6.95 51.02 -46.73
CA VAL A 572 -6.17 52.16 -46.21
C VAL A 572 -4.71 51.76 -45.94
N THR A 573 -3.80 52.73 -45.84
CA THR A 573 -2.40 52.50 -45.43
C THR A 573 -2.36 51.74 -44.10
N GLY A 574 -1.57 50.66 -44.03
CA GLY A 574 -1.56 49.79 -42.85
C GLY A 574 -0.95 48.42 -43.07
N THR A 575 -0.98 47.59 -42.03
CA THR A 575 -0.49 46.22 -42.06
C THR A 575 -1.66 45.23 -42.17
N TYR A 576 -1.52 44.26 -43.06
CA TYR A 576 -2.53 43.25 -43.34
C TYR A 576 -1.95 41.84 -43.33
N ASN A 577 -2.78 40.85 -43.05
CA ASN A 577 -2.46 39.44 -43.24
C ASN A 577 -3.19 38.92 -44.47
N VAL A 578 -2.45 38.35 -45.41
CA VAL A 578 -3.00 37.63 -46.57
C VAL A 578 -2.86 36.15 -46.32
N THR A 579 -3.99 35.49 -46.26
CA THR A 579 -4.12 34.08 -45.94
C THR A 579 -4.69 33.33 -47.13
N ILE A 580 -4.08 32.20 -47.49
CA ILE A 580 -4.67 31.23 -48.41
C ILE A 580 -5.10 29.99 -47.62
N MET A 581 -6.35 29.58 -47.81
CA MET A 581 -6.96 28.39 -47.20
C MET A 581 -7.34 27.39 -48.27
N PHE A 582 -6.98 26.13 -48.07
CA PHE A 582 -7.33 25.00 -48.92
C PHE A 582 -7.50 23.77 -48.03
N ASN A 583 -8.69 23.17 -48.07
CA ASN A 583 -9.12 22.13 -47.11
C ASN A 583 -8.81 22.57 -45.66
N ASP A 584 -8.11 21.75 -44.87
CA ASP A 584 -7.71 22.03 -43.47
C ASP A 584 -6.35 22.74 -43.34
N THR A 585 -5.79 23.27 -44.43
CA THR A 585 -4.48 23.94 -44.42
C THR A 585 -4.63 25.44 -44.63
N GLN A 586 -3.91 26.20 -43.81
CA GLN A 586 -3.86 27.66 -43.84
C GLN A 586 -2.41 28.13 -43.94
N LEU A 587 -2.10 28.97 -44.92
CA LEU A 587 -0.82 29.67 -45.03
C LEU A 587 -1.04 31.18 -45.01
N THR A 588 -0.28 31.89 -44.18
CA THR A 588 -0.46 33.34 -43.98
C THR A 588 0.85 34.09 -44.21
N LYS A 589 0.77 35.24 -44.88
CA LYS A 589 1.87 36.20 -45.08
C LYS A 589 1.43 37.61 -44.70
N LYS A 590 2.33 38.33 -44.05
CA LYS A 590 2.13 39.73 -43.66
C LYS A 590 2.50 40.66 -44.82
N VAL A 591 1.69 41.69 -45.05
CA VAL A 591 1.86 42.69 -46.12
C VAL A 591 1.65 44.10 -45.54
N VAL A 592 2.47 45.07 -45.97
CA VAL A 592 2.37 46.49 -45.62
C VAL A 592 1.86 47.26 -46.83
N LYS A 593 0.68 47.90 -46.70
CA LYS A 593 0.12 48.83 -47.68
C LYS A 593 0.64 50.24 -47.37
N LEU A 594 1.22 50.90 -48.36
CA LEU A 594 1.63 52.31 -48.29
C LEU A 594 0.47 53.25 -48.56
#